data_AF-E1IE51-F1
#
_entry.id   AF-E1IE51-F1
#
_cell.length_a   1.000
_cell.length_b   1.000
_cell.length_c   1.000
_cell.angle_alpha   90.00
_cell.angle_beta   90.00
_cell.angle_gamma   90.00
#
_symmetry.space_group_name_H-M   'P 1'
#
loop_
_entity.id
_entity.type
_entity.pdbx_description
1 polymer ?
#
loop_
_entity_poly.entity_id
_entity_poly.type
_entity_poly.pdbx_seq_one_letter_code
_entity_poly.pdbx_strand_id
1 'polypeptide(L)'
;MLFFVLILAGSLTLAWLGFTAPAKLAIPQEQILGLLHGGVVNTYEETYVDACVRLEGADGPRAITRSRRVITFGDGTTIQVVFSGEPTPTNACP
;
A
#
# COMPACT_ATOMS: atom_id res chain seq x y z
N MET A 1 18.56 27.03 -7.10
CA MET A 1 17.64 27.00 -5.93
C MET A 1 16.28 26.39 -6.26
N LEU A 2 15.56 26.89 -7.27
CA LEU A 2 14.20 26.41 -7.62
C LEU A 2 14.12 24.88 -7.82
N PHE A 3 15.08 24.30 -8.55
CA PHE A 3 15.15 22.85 -8.78
C PHE A 3 15.24 22.04 -7.47
N PHE A 4 16.01 22.52 -6.51
CA PHE A 4 16.15 21.88 -5.20
C PHE A 4 14.85 21.95 -4.38
N VAL A 5 14.13 23.08 -4.48
CA VAL A 5 12.82 23.26 -3.84
C VAL A 5 11.79 22.30 -4.44
N LEU A 6 11.79 22.11 -5.76
CA LEU A 6 10.88 21.17 -6.43
C LEU A 6 11.15 19.71 -6.03
N ILE A 7 12.43 19.30 -5.95
CA ILE A 7 12.78 17.95 -5.48
C ILE A 7 12.32 17.75 -4.04
N LEU A 8 12.55 18.74 -3.16
CA LEU A 8 12.16 18.64 -1.77
C LEU A 8 10.63 18.57 -1.61
N ALA A 9 9.87 19.38 -2.35
CA ALA A 9 8.41 19.31 -2.34
C ALA A 9 7.91 17.95 -2.88
N GLY A 10 8.52 17.44 -3.95
CA GLY A 10 8.23 16.12 -4.51
C GLY A 10 8.51 14.98 -3.53
N SER A 11 9.63 15.01 -2.81
CA SER A 11 9.95 13.96 -1.83
C SER A 11 9.02 13.98 -0.62
N LEU A 12 8.65 15.16 -0.13
CA LEU A 12 7.69 15.30 0.98
C LEU A 12 6.29 14.79 0.61
N THR A 13 5.82 15.07 -0.61
CA THR A 13 4.53 14.56 -1.08
C THR A 13 4.53 13.04 -1.26
N LEU A 14 5.61 12.46 -1.80
CA LEU A 14 5.76 11.01 -1.90
C LEU A 14 5.82 10.35 -0.51
N ALA A 15 6.53 10.96 0.44
CA ALA A 15 6.59 10.47 1.82
C ALA A 15 5.18 10.47 2.46
N TRP A 16 4.43 11.56 2.32
CA TRP A 16 3.07 11.67 2.84
C TRP A 16 2.11 10.62 2.26
N LEU A 17 2.18 10.37 0.95
CA LEU A 17 1.40 9.32 0.29
C LEU A 17 1.77 7.93 0.83
N GLY A 18 3.06 7.68 1.09
CA GLY A 18 3.51 6.43 1.67
C GLY A 18 2.96 6.14 3.07
N PHE A 19 2.79 7.18 3.90
CA PHE A 19 2.20 7.03 5.23
C PHE A 19 0.69 6.81 5.20
N THR A 20 -0.03 7.47 4.29
CA THR A 20 -1.50 7.49 4.30
C THR A 20 -2.14 6.44 3.41
N ALA A 21 -1.43 5.99 2.38
CA ALA A 21 -1.92 5.00 1.43
C ALA A 21 -0.74 4.23 0.82
N PRO A 22 -0.10 3.33 1.58
CA PRO A 22 1.11 2.63 1.14
C PRO A 22 0.91 1.86 -0.16
N ALA A 23 -0.30 1.32 -0.39
CA ALA A 23 -0.66 0.67 -1.65
C ALA A 23 -0.55 1.58 -2.89
N LYS A 24 -0.71 2.90 -2.74
CA LYS A 24 -0.62 3.86 -3.85
C LYS A 24 0.81 4.15 -4.29
N LEU A 25 1.82 3.83 -3.47
CA LEU A 25 3.23 3.90 -3.88
C LEU A 25 3.55 2.90 -5.00
N ALA A 26 2.72 1.87 -5.20
CA ALA A 26 2.90 0.91 -6.28
C ALA A 26 2.48 1.45 -7.66
N ILE A 27 1.68 2.52 -7.72
CA ILE A 27 1.12 3.06 -8.98
C ILE A 27 2.21 3.36 -10.05
N PRO A 28 3.34 4.01 -9.72
CA PRO A 28 4.39 4.24 -10.72
C PRO A 28 5.02 2.94 -11.24
N GLN A 29 5.17 1.93 -10.36
CA GLN A 29 5.68 0.62 -10.76
C GLN A 29 4.69 -0.06 -11.72
N GLU A 30 3.39 0.04 -11.45
CA GLU A 30 2.33 -0.50 -12.30
C GLU A 30 2.32 0.09 -13.70
N GLN A 31 2.57 1.39 -13.83
CA GLN A 31 2.62 2.04 -15.14
C GLN A 31 3.81 1.54 -15.97
N ILE A 32 4.99 1.38 -15.34
CA ILE A 32 6.19 0.88 -16.01
C ILE A 32 6.00 -0.59 -16.42
N LEU A 33 5.51 -1.42 -15.49
CA LEU A 33 5.23 -2.84 -15.76
C LEU A 33 4.10 -3.00 -16.79
N GLY A 34 3.10 -2.13 -16.74
CA GLY A 34 2.01 -2.11 -17.71
C GLY A 34 2.50 -1.93 -19.13
N LEU A 35 3.51 -1.10 -19.38
CA LEU A 35 4.10 -0.96 -20.72
C LEU A 35 4.75 -2.27 -21.21
N LEU A 36 5.33 -3.05 -20.31
CA LEU A 36 6.01 -4.31 -20.63
C LEU A 36 5.04 -5.49 -20.81
N HIS A 37 3.90 -5.45 -20.13
CA HIS A 37 2.94 -6.56 -20.05
C HIS A 37 1.64 -6.34 -20.87
N GLY A 38 1.69 -5.50 -21.90
CA GLY A 38 0.56 -5.28 -22.81
C GLY A 38 -0.54 -4.37 -22.25
N GLY A 39 -0.21 -3.52 -21.29
CA GLY A 39 -1.11 -2.60 -20.60
C GLY A 39 -1.67 -3.15 -19.30
N VAL A 40 -2.25 -2.26 -18.48
CA VAL A 40 -3.01 -2.64 -17.28
C VAL A 40 -4.46 -2.91 -17.69
N VAL A 41 -4.94 -4.11 -17.44
CA VAL A 41 -6.33 -4.51 -17.73
C VAL A 41 -7.23 -4.24 -16.54
N ASN A 42 -6.76 -4.61 -15.35
CA ASN A 42 -7.55 -4.47 -14.13
C ASN A 42 -6.64 -4.17 -12.94
N THR A 43 -7.13 -3.34 -12.03
CA THR A 43 -6.50 -3.11 -10.74
C THR A 43 -7.55 -3.22 -9.64
N TYR A 44 -7.25 -4.04 -8.64
CA TYR A 44 -8.09 -4.25 -7.46
C TYR A 44 -7.31 -3.88 -6.20
N GLU A 45 -7.89 -3.04 -5.34
CA GLU A 45 -7.29 -2.64 -4.07
C GLU A 45 -8.29 -2.84 -2.94
N GLU A 46 -7.85 -3.49 -1.87
CA GLU A 46 -8.61 -3.68 -0.64
C GLU A 46 -7.72 -3.47 0.58
N THR A 47 -8.34 -3.03 1.68
CA THR A 47 -7.70 -3.01 3.00
C THR A 47 -8.61 -3.73 3.98
N TYR A 48 -8.07 -4.73 4.68
CA TYR A 48 -8.83 -5.55 5.61
C TYR A 48 -8.04 -5.81 6.90
N VAL A 49 -8.76 -6.20 7.96
CA VAL A 49 -8.16 -6.70 9.19
C VAL A 49 -7.75 -8.14 8.94
N ASP A 50 -6.45 -8.41 8.95
CA ASP A 50 -5.89 -9.72 8.66
C ASP A 50 -5.82 -10.60 9.91
N ALA A 51 -5.43 -10.01 11.03
CA ALA A 51 -5.30 -10.73 12.29
C ALA A 51 -5.54 -9.82 13.49
N CYS A 52 -6.04 -10.41 14.57
CA CYS A 52 -6.10 -9.80 15.90
C CYS A 52 -5.04 -10.46 16.78
N VAL A 53 -4.09 -9.67 17.28
CA VAL A 53 -2.99 -10.14 18.12
C VAL A 53 -3.07 -9.51 19.50
N ARG A 54 -2.69 -10.27 20.53
CA ARG A 54 -2.49 -9.75 21.89
C ARG A 54 -0.99 -9.59 22.11
N LEU A 55 -0.57 -8.38 22.44
CA LEU A 55 0.82 -8.05 22.77
C LEU A 55 0.95 -8.00 24.30
N GLU A 56 2.04 -8.53 24.85
CA GLU A 56 2.32 -8.39 26.28
C GLU A 56 2.45 -6.91 26.65
N GLY A 57 1.76 -6.48 27.72
CA GLY A 57 1.75 -5.09 28.17
C GLY A 57 0.83 -4.15 27.38
N ALA A 58 0.04 -4.65 26.41
CA ALA A 58 -0.98 -3.85 25.73
C ALA A 58 -2.37 -4.01 26.37
N ASP A 59 -3.08 -2.90 26.56
CA ASP A 59 -4.48 -2.88 27.03
C ASP A 59 -5.43 -3.31 25.90
N GLY A 60 -5.47 -4.62 25.64
CA GLY A 60 -6.44 -5.26 24.74
C GLY A 60 -5.89 -5.73 23.39
N PRO A 61 -6.74 -6.35 22.56
CA PRO A 61 -6.36 -6.86 21.24
C PRO A 61 -5.97 -5.72 20.29
N ARG A 62 -5.00 -6.00 19.42
CA ARG A 62 -4.53 -5.11 18.36
C ARG A 62 -4.83 -5.73 17.01
N ALA A 63 -5.31 -4.95 16.05
CA ALA A 63 -5.50 -5.41 14.68
C ALA A 63 -4.24 -5.17 13.86
N ILE A 64 -3.86 -6.19 13.10
CA ILE A 64 -2.95 -6.08 11.97
C ILE A 64 -3.82 -5.82 10.74
N THR A 65 -3.65 -4.66 10.11
CA THR A 65 -4.29 -4.34 8.84
C THR A 65 -3.39 -4.73 7.69
N ARG A 66 -3.98 -5.27 6.62
CA ARG A 66 -3.28 -5.51 5.35
C ARG A 66 -3.96 -4.76 4.23
N SER A 67 -3.18 -4.02 3.46
CA SER A 67 -3.59 -3.43 2.20
C SER A 67 -3.05 -4.30 1.08
N ARG A 68 -3.94 -4.81 0.24
CA ARG A 68 -3.62 -5.67 -0.90
C ARG A 68 -4.00 -4.95 -2.18
N ARG A 69 -3.05 -4.87 -3.10
CA ARG A 69 -3.25 -4.35 -4.46
C ARG A 69 -2.86 -5.41 -5.48
N VAL A 70 -3.79 -5.75 -6.37
CA VAL A 70 -3.63 -6.77 -7.42
C VAL A 70 -3.76 -6.08 -8.77
N ILE A 71 -2.78 -6.29 -9.64
CA ILE A 71 -2.74 -5.74 -10.99
C ILE A 71 -2.73 -6.90 -11.97
N THR A 72 -3.70 -6.93 -12.88
CA THR A 72 -3.75 -7.87 -13.99
C THR A 72 -3.39 -7.14 -15.27
N PHE A 73 -2.43 -7.69 -16.02
CA PHE A 73 -1.93 -7.10 -17.25
C PHE A 73 -2.55 -7.73 -18.51
N GLY A 74 -2.33 -7.08 -19.67
CA GLY A 74 -2.86 -7.49 -20.97
C GLY A 74 -2.37 -8.85 -21.45
N ASP A 75 -1.18 -9.25 -21.04
CA ASP A 75 -0.61 -10.57 -21.31
C ASP A 75 -1.11 -11.68 -20.36
N GLY A 76 -2.00 -11.36 -19.42
CA GLY A 76 -2.57 -12.28 -18.45
C GLY A 76 -1.72 -12.49 -17.19
N THR A 77 -0.53 -11.88 -17.09
CA THR A 77 0.26 -11.91 -15.87
C THR A 77 -0.38 -11.05 -14.77
N THR A 78 -0.06 -11.36 -13.52
CA THR A 78 -0.61 -10.66 -12.36
C THR A 78 0.49 -10.35 -11.35
N ILE A 79 0.50 -9.12 -10.83
CA ILE A 79 1.33 -8.71 -9.71
C ILE A 79 0.45 -8.42 -8.51
N GLN A 80 0.85 -8.92 -7.35
CA GLN A 80 0.20 -8.63 -6.08
C GLN A 80 1.21 -7.95 -5.16
N VAL A 81 0.84 -6.76 -4.70
CA VAL A 81 1.60 -6.00 -3.70
C VAL A 81 0.78 -6.00 -2.41
N VAL A 82 1.40 -6.45 -1.32
CA VAL A 82 0.77 -6.52 0.00
C VAL A 82 1.59 -5.69 0.98
N PHE A 83 0.92 -4.75 1.64
CA PHE A 83 1.48 -3.95 2.71
C PHE A 83 0.83 -4.38 4.02
N SER A 84 1.63 -4.73 5.01
CA SER A 84 1.16 -5.02 6.36
C SER A 84 1.41 -3.80 7.24
N GLY A 85 0.37 -3.33 7.91
CA GLY A 85 0.47 -2.30 8.95
C GLY A 85 0.95 -2.89 10.27
N GLU A 86 1.47 -2.02 11.14
CA GLU A 86 1.76 -2.39 12.52
C GLU A 86 0.46 -2.69 13.30
N PRO A 87 0.53 -3.52 14.35
CA PRO A 87 -0.63 -3.78 15.21
C PRO A 87 -1.14 -2.48 15.86
N THR A 88 -2.38 -2.10 15.57
CA THR A 88 -3.00 -0.87 16.09
C THR A 88 -4.22 -1.16 16.97
N PRO A 89 -4.53 -0.29 17.96
CA PRO A 89 -5.77 -0.40 18.73
C PRO A 89 -6.99 -0.42 17.80
N THR A 90 -7.91 -1.36 18.00
CA THR A 90 -9.15 -1.41 17.22
C THR A 90 -10.31 -1.92 18.04
N ASN A 91 -11.53 -1.53 17.64
CA ASN A 91 -12.79 -2.08 18.15
C ASN A 91 -13.32 -3.22 17.27
N ALA A 92 -12.66 -3.51 16.13
CA ALA A 92 -13.06 -4.57 15.22
C ALA A 92 -12.58 -5.97 15.68
N CYS A 93 -11.69 -6.03 16.67
CA CYS A 93 -11.20 -7.27 17.25
C CYS A 93 -11.98 -7.58 18.55
N PRO A 94 -12.56 -8.78 18.69
CA PRO A 94 -13.24 -9.20 19.92
C PRO A 94 -12.28 -9.48 21.08
#